data_AF-A0A2K8XPM7-F1
#
_entry.id   AF-A0A2K8XPM7-F1
#
_cell.length_a   1.000
_cell.length_b   1.000
_cell.length_c   1.000
_cell.angle_alpha   90.00
_cell.angle_beta   90.00
_cell.angle_gamma   90.00
#
_symmetry.space_group_name_H-M   'P 1'
#
loop_
_entity.id
_entity.type
_entity.pdbx_description
1 polymer ?
#
loop_
_entity_poly.entity_id
_entity_poly.type
_entity_poly.pdbx_seq_one_letter_code
_entity_poly.pdbx_strand_id
1 'polypeptide(L)'
;MFFIYSIHKLMNCKKAKLIDLVSFLKKQGFSAKKTTQKETWFCSPFRNEKTPSFKVDNKKNIFYDFGEGIGGTIIDFIMKYNNCSIKKALEILSEDSFPFHQQTKHIKNKPTYSIKKVTELTNQKLLNYLNTRKINLQFAKQFCFQVHYSFDNKNENYGIGFMNNSGGLEIRNKNFKGCLGKKEITTINNNSEVVSMFESWSDFLSYLTLKNEIPKENFIVLNSTSMIKKAIELVTNYNSIKLFFDNDDAGNIATDFLIKNIENRVVDNRIHYKNYNDLNEFLISRM
;
A
#
# COMPACT_ATOMS: atom_id res chain seq x y z
N MET A 1 55.28 20.24 0.13
CA MET A 1 53.80 20.27 0.22
C MET A 1 53.26 18.97 -0.34
N PHE A 2 53.25 17.90 0.47
CA PHE A 2 52.70 16.60 0.08
C PHE A 2 51.23 16.54 0.49
N PHE A 3 50.32 16.68 -0.47
CA PHE A 3 48.93 16.31 -0.27
C PHE A 3 48.84 14.78 -0.29
N ILE A 4 48.76 14.18 0.89
CA ILE A 4 48.35 12.79 1.04
C ILE A 4 46.86 12.75 0.69
N TYR A 5 46.54 12.30 -0.52
CA TYR A 5 45.20 11.82 -0.84
C TYR A 5 44.93 10.62 0.07
N SER A 6 44.20 10.85 1.16
CA SER A 6 43.65 9.77 1.99
C SER A 6 42.74 8.93 1.11
N ILE A 7 43.15 7.70 0.82
CA ILE A 7 42.35 6.70 0.12
C ILE A 7 41.20 6.34 1.09
N HIS A 8 40.11 7.11 1.04
CA HIS A 8 38.86 6.68 1.64
C HIS A 8 38.49 5.36 0.98
N LYS A 9 38.56 4.29 1.77
CA LYS A 9 38.27 2.92 1.37
C LYS A 9 36.82 2.88 0.89
N LEU A 10 36.60 2.95 -0.43
CA LEU A 10 35.28 3.06 -1.06
C LEU A 10 34.29 2.06 -0.44
N MET A 11 33.21 2.60 0.11
CA MET A 11 32.09 1.83 0.66
C MET A 11 31.35 1.13 -0.50
N ASN A 12 31.04 -0.15 -0.33
CA ASN A 12 30.32 -0.95 -1.32
C ASN A 12 29.15 -1.69 -0.66
N CYS A 13 28.22 -2.21 -1.46
CA CYS A 13 27.00 -2.83 -0.94
C CYS A 13 27.26 -3.99 0.04
N LYS A 14 28.32 -4.77 -0.18
CA LYS A 14 28.67 -5.90 0.70
C LYS A 14 29.12 -5.41 2.07
N LYS A 15 29.98 -4.39 2.12
CA LYS A 15 30.43 -3.77 3.38
C LYS A 15 29.29 -3.02 4.08
N ALA A 16 28.51 -2.25 3.34
CA ALA A 16 27.39 -1.49 3.89
C ALA A 16 26.37 -2.39 4.60
N LYS A 17 26.05 -3.57 4.04
CA LYS A 17 25.12 -4.54 4.66
C LYS A 17 25.63 -5.17 5.97
N LEU A 18 26.92 -5.04 6.28
CA LEU A 18 27.50 -5.51 7.54
C LEU A 18 27.37 -4.48 8.68
N ILE A 19 26.98 -3.24 8.38
CA ILE A 19 26.73 -2.21 9.39
C ILE A 19 25.50 -2.63 10.20
N ASP A 20 25.65 -2.72 11.52
CA ASP A 20 24.54 -3.08 12.42
C ASP A 20 23.44 -2.02 12.39
N LEU A 21 22.26 -2.41 11.88
CA LEU A 21 21.16 -1.50 11.63
C LEU A 21 20.57 -0.94 12.93
N VAL A 22 20.56 -1.73 14.01
CA VAL A 22 20.04 -1.29 15.31
C VAL A 22 20.93 -0.19 15.91
N SER A 23 22.24 -0.41 15.92
CA SER A 23 23.22 0.55 16.41
C SER A 23 23.24 1.80 15.55
N PHE A 24 23.12 1.64 14.23
CA PHE A 24 22.96 2.74 13.30
C PHE A 24 21.75 3.60 13.67
N LEU A 25 20.55 3.01 13.78
CA LEU A 25 19.32 3.73 14.11
C LEU A 25 19.42 4.45 15.47
N LYS A 26 19.99 3.81 16.49
CA LYS A 26 20.23 4.44 17.80
C LYS A 26 21.17 5.62 17.71
N LYS A 27 22.27 5.51 16.95
CA LYS A 27 23.22 6.62 16.70
C LYS A 27 22.53 7.78 15.98
N GLN A 28 21.52 7.51 15.15
CA GLN A 28 20.69 8.52 14.49
C GLN A 28 19.58 9.11 15.40
N GLY A 29 19.51 8.72 16.68
CA GLY A 29 18.55 9.26 17.65
C GLY A 29 17.23 8.49 17.73
N PHE A 30 17.05 7.40 16.98
CA PHE A 30 15.86 6.56 17.11
C PHE A 30 15.94 5.72 18.39
N SER A 31 14.93 5.87 19.25
CA SER A 31 14.82 5.10 20.48
C SER A 31 14.15 3.76 20.25
N ALA A 32 14.81 2.68 20.64
CA ALA A 32 14.21 1.34 20.64
C ALA A 32 13.06 1.29 21.67
N LYS A 33 11.91 0.81 21.24
CA LYS A 33 10.71 0.64 22.09
C LYS A 33 10.59 -0.75 22.68
N LYS A 34 11.12 -1.77 22.00
CA LYS A 34 11.19 -3.15 22.49
C LYS A 34 12.42 -3.82 21.90
N THR A 35 13.17 -4.55 22.73
CA THR A 35 14.36 -5.30 22.28
C THR A 35 14.30 -6.72 22.81
N THR A 36 14.53 -7.69 21.94
CA THR A 36 14.71 -9.12 22.28
C THR A 36 15.98 -9.62 21.59
N GLN A 37 16.38 -10.87 21.84
CA GLN A 37 17.51 -11.46 21.10
C GLN A 37 17.24 -11.57 19.59
N LYS A 38 15.98 -11.76 19.19
CA LYS A 38 15.59 -11.99 17.78
C LYS A 38 15.34 -10.69 17.02
N GLU A 39 14.72 -9.72 17.68
CA GLU A 39 14.20 -8.52 17.01
C GLU A 39 14.21 -7.29 17.92
N THR A 40 14.33 -6.12 17.29
CA THR A 40 14.27 -4.81 17.92
C THR A 40 13.21 -3.96 17.22
N TRP A 41 12.36 -3.29 17.99
CA TRP A 41 11.27 -2.46 17.49
C TRP A 41 11.50 -0.99 17.78
N PHE A 42 11.14 -0.14 16.83
CA PHE A 42 11.19 1.32 16.89
C PHE A 42 9.84 1.89 16.43
N CYS A 43 9.59 3.16 16.79
CA CYS A 43 8.66 3.95 15.99
C CYS A 43 9.27 4.16 14.60
N SER A 44 8.43 4.19 13.57
CA SER A 44 8.81 4.36 12.19
C SER A 44 9.67 5.61 12.02
N PRO A 45 10.87 5.48 11.45
CA PRO A 45 11.65 6.62 11.02
C PRO A 45 10.98 7.43 9.90
N PHE A 46 10.03 6.84 9.17
CA PHE A 46 9.46 7.44 7.97
C PHE A 46 8.21 8.28 8.23
N ARG A 47 7.65 8.21 9.44
CA ARG A 47 6.44 8.94 9.83
C ARG A 47 6.39 9.15 11.33
N ASN A 48 5.62 10.14 11.76
CA ASN A 48 5.39 10.34 13.19
C ASN A 48 4.37 9.31 13.71
N GLU A 49 4.78 8.48 14.66
CA GLU A 49 3.90 7.50 15.31
C GLU A 49 4.23 7.29 16.78
N LYS A 50 3.22 6.87 17.56
CA LYS A 50 3.37 6.59 18.99
C LYS A 50 3.58 5.10 19.28
N THR A 51 2.98 4.22 18.47
CA THR A 51 3.10 2.76 18.60
C THR A 51 4.21 2.26 17.67
N PRO A 52 5.16 1.46 18.15
CA PRO A 52 6.26 0.98 17.32
C PRO A 52 5.78 0.01 16.23
N SER A 53 6.13 0.32 14.99
CA SER A 53 5.81 -0.51 13.82
C SER A 53 7.03 -0.89 12.99
N PHE A 54 8.20 -0.34 13.31
CA PHE A 54 9.43 -0.59 12.57
C PHE A 54 10.23 -1.67 13.28
N LYS A 55 10.28 -2.85 12.68
CA LYS A 55 10.95 -4.02 13.24
C LYS A 55 12.26 -4.29 12.52
N VAL A 56 13.33 -4.48 13.28
CA VAL A 56 14.62 -4.98 12.81
C VAL A 56 14.79 -6.42 13.28
N ASP A 57 15.12 -7.34 12.36
CA ASP A 57 15.58 -8.69 12.71
C ASP A 57 17.08 -8.62 13.02
N ASN A 58 17.45 -8.85 14.28
CA ASN A 58 18.81 -8.63 14.78
C ASN A 58 19.81 -9.62 14.18
N LYS A 59 19.36 -10.82 13.77
CA LYS A 59 20.24 -11.84 13.17
C LYS A 59 20.43 -11.62 11.67
N LYS A 60 19.35 -11.24 10.98
CA LYS A 60 19.36 -11.02 9.53
C LYS A 60 19.84 -9.62 9.15
N ASN A 61 19.86 -8.69 10.10
CA ASN A 61 20.23 -7.29 9.90
C ASN A 61 19.39 -6.60 8.79
N ILE A 62 18.08 -6.87 8.81
CA ILE A 62 17.10 -6.29 7.89
C ILE A 62 15.93 -5.70 8.69
N PHE A 63 15.27 -4.69 8.12
CA PHE A 63 14.07 -4.11 8.69
C PHE A 63 12.80 -4.48 7.92
N TYR A 64 11.68 -4.33 8.59
CA TYR A 64 10.35 -4.24 8.01
C TYR A 64 9.54 -3.20 8.79
N ASP A 65 8.97 -2.22 8.09
CA ASP A 65 8.04 -1.25 8.62
C ASP A 65 6.61 -1.70 8.31
N PHE A 66 5.86 -2.06 9.35
CA PHE A 66 4.51 -2.58 9.21
C PHE A 66 3.47 -1.55 8.78
N GLY A 67 3.70 -0.25 9.01
CA GLY A 67 2.73 0.77 8.56
C GLY A 67 3.00 1.29 7.15
N GLU A 68 4.25 1.25 6.67
CA GLU A 68 4.57 1.52 5.26
C GLU A 68 4.49 0.26 4.39
N GLY A 69 4.59 -0.94 4.99
CA GLY A 69 4.66 -2.22 4.28
C GLY A 69 5.98 -2.44 3.52
N ILE A 70 7.06 -1.76 3.92
CA ILE A 70 8.37 -1.80 3.26
C ILE A 70 9.42 -2.46 4.14
N GLY A 71 10.43 -3.10 3.55
CA GLY A 71 11.54 -3.68 4.29
C GLY A 71 12.79 -3.81 3.43
N GLY A 72 13.93 -4.08 4.08
CA GLY A 72 15.20 -4.19 3.39
C GLY A 72 16.40 -4.11 4.31
N THR A 73 17.56 -3.87 3.73
CA THR A 73 18.84 -3.68 4.41
C THR A 73 19.03 -2.22 4.83
N ILE A 74 20.13 -1.91 5.52
CA ILE A 74 20.49 -0.52 5.86
C ILE A 74 20.61 0.38 4.62
N ILE A 75 21.01 -0.16 3.47
CA ILE A 75 21.09 0.60 2.22
C ILE A 75 19.67 1.04 1.80
N ASP A 76 18.71 0.11 1.84
CA ASP A 76 17.31 0.37 1.51
C ASP A 76 16.69 1.39 2.47
N PHE A 77 17.07 1.31 3.76
CA PHE A 77 16.70 2.30 4.77
C PHE A 77 17.20 3.71 4.38
N ILE A 78 18.51 3.88 4.12
CA ILE A 78 19.10 5.18 3.78
C ILE A 78 18.53 5.73 2.48
N MET A 79 18.40 4.87 1.46
CA MET A 79 17.79 5.26 0.19
C MET A 79 16.36 5.78 0.40
N LYS A 80 15.54 5.12 1.23
CA LYS A 80 14.19 5.56 1.55
C LYS A 80 14.18 6.83 2.40
N TYR A 81 15.01 6.88 3.44
CA TYR A 81 15.03 7.95 4.45
C TYR A 81 15.56 9.27 3.87
N ASN A 82 16.64 9.21 3.09
CA ASN A 82 17.28 10.36 2.45
C ASN A 82 16.80 10.60 1.00
N ASN A 83 15.93 9.73 0.48
CA ASN A 83 15.41 9.78 -0.88
C ASN A 83 16.52 9.88 -1.95
N CYS A 84 17.51 9.00 -1.83
CA CYS A 84 18.74 9.09 -2.59
C CYS A 84 19.04 7.82 -3.39
N SER A 85 19.94 7.92 -4.37
CA SER A 85 20.42 6.77 -5.13
C SER A 85 21.30 5.85 -4.27
N ILE A 86 21.53 4.62 -4.72
CA ILE A 86 22.42 3.67 -4.06
C ILE A 86 23.85 4.22 -3.92
N LYS A 87 24.35 4.95 -4.94
CA LYS A 87 25.66 5.60 -4.87
C LYS A 87 25.70 6.60 -3.72
N LYS A 88 24.69 7.47 -3.62
CA LYS A 88 24.60 8.45 -2.55
C LYS A 88 24.39 7.81 -1.17
N ALA A 89 23.65 6.71 -1.09
CA ALA A 89 23.48 5.95 0.15
C ALA A 89 24.82 5.35 0.63
N LEU A 90 25.63 4.81 -0.29
CA LEU A 90 26.96 4.30 0.04
C LEU A 90 27.92 5.43 0.45
N GLU A 91 27.83 6.61 -0.17
CA GLU A 91 28.56 7.81 0.24
C GLU A 91 28.18 8.22 1.68
N ILE A 92 26.88 8.32 1.99
CA ILE A 92 26.38 8.63 3.35
C ILE A 92 26.89 7.61 4.38
N LEU A 93 26.90 6.33 4.02
CA LEU A 93 27.42 5.27 4.90
C LEU A 93 28.95 5.27 5.01
N SER A 94 29.67 5.97 4.14
CA SER A 94 31.13 6.01 4.10
C SER A 94 31.74 7.16 4.90
N GLU A 95 31.02 8.28 5.05
CA GLU A 95 31.59 9.52 5.59
C GLU A 95 31.60 9.58 7.13
N ASP A 96 30.95 8.64 7.83
CA ASP A 96 30.83 8.60 9.31
C ASP A 96 30.34 9.93 9.97
N SER A 97 29.96 10.92 9.15
CA SER A 97 29.61 12.28 9.50
C SER A 97 28.18 12.54 9.05
N PHE A 98 27.31 12.75 10.03
CA PHE A 98 25.86 12.78 9.85
C PHE A 98 25.31 14.17 10.16
N PRO A 99 25.22 15.09 9.19
CA PRO A 99 24.30 16.21 9.25
C PRO A 99 23.01 15.82 8.52
N PHE A 100 21.96 15.55 9.28
CA PHE A 100 20.63 15.31 8.72
C PHE A 100 19.97 16.66 8.37
N HIS A 101 19.99 17.02 7.08
CA HIS A 101 19.03 18.00 6.56
C HIS A 101 17.84 17.23 6.02
N GLN A 102 16.68 17.40 6.64
CA GLN A 102 15.40 16.89 6.15
C GLN A 102 15.13 17.48 4.76
N GLN A 103 15.31 16.68 3.71
CA GLN A 103 14.69 16.96 2.41
C GLN A 103 14.01 15.71 1.88
N THR A 104 12.69 15.75 1.91
CA THR A 104 11.77 14.98 1.08
C THR A 104 12.01 15.29 -0.40
N LYS A 105 12.33 14.32 -1.26
CA LYS A 105 12.02 14.36 -2.71
C LYS A 105 12.23 13.04 -3.47
N HIS A 106 11.09 12.44 -3.86
CA HIS A 106 10.84 11.21 -4.62
C HIS A 106 11.89 10.77 -5.66
N ILE A 107 12.30 9.47 -5.65
CA ILE A 107 12.89 8.79 -6.82
C ILE A 107 12.36 7.34 -7.00
N LYS A 108 12.02 7.02 -8.27
CA LYS A 108 11.46 5.76 -8.80
C LYS A 108 12.40 4.56 -8.64
N ASN A 109 12.00 3.55 -7.87
CA ASN A 109 12.60 2.21 -7.93
C ASN A 109 12.15 1.50 -9.22
N LYS A 110 13.07 0.81 -9.91
CA LYS A 110 12.67 -0.17 -10.92
C LYS A 110 11.82 -1.24 -10.23
N PRO A 111 10.62 -1.56 -10.74
CA PRO A 111 9.76 -2.55 -10.11
C PRO A 111 10.40 -3.95 -10.15
N THR A 112 10.28 -4.72 -9.06
CA THR A 112 10.67 -6.14 -8.93
C THR A 112 9.72 -7.10 -9.67
N TYR A 113 9.00 -6.54 -10.64
CA TYR A 113 8.01 -7.20 -11.44
C TYR A 113 8.04 -6.62 -12.85
N SER A 114 7.56 -7.39 -13.81
CA SER A 114 7.30 -6.90 -15.17
C SER A 114 5.86 -7.20 -15.55
N ILE A 115 5.15 -6.17 -16.04
CA ILE A 115 3.85 -6.34 -16.69
C ILE A 115 4.15 -6.75 -18.13
N LYS A 116 3.69 -7.93 -18.53
CA LYS A 116 3.91 -8.48 -19.87
C LYS A 116 2.78 -8.07 -20.81
N LYS A 117 1.54 -8.13 -20.31
CA LYS A 117 0.34 -7.88 -21.11
C LYS A 117 -0.80 -7.38 -20.24
N VAL A 118 -1.57 -6.44 -20.75
CA VAL A 118 -2.88 -6.06 -20.20
C VAL A 118 -3.89 -6.23 -21.32
N THR A 119 -4.96 -6.99 -21.08
CA THR A 119 -6.01 -7.26 -22.06
C THR A 119 -7.38 -7.16 -21.42
N GLU A 120 -8.42 -7.23 -22.25
CA GLU A 120 -9.77 -7.49 -21.78
C GLU A 120 -9.85 -8.74 -20.90
N LEU A 121 -10.79 -8.72 -19.96
CA LEU A 121 -11.00 -9.79 -19.01
C LEU A 121 -11.78 -10.95 -19.67
N THR A 122 -11.04 -11.86 -20.30
CA THR A 122 -11.59 -13.00 -21.05
C THR A 122 -11.12 -14.38 -20.55
N ASN A 123 -10.08 -14.47 -19.72
CA ASN A 123 -9.60 -15.75 -19.21
C ASN A 123 -10.63 -16.43 -18.30
N GLN A 124 -11.01 -17.64 -18.68
CA GLN A 124 -12.05 -18.41 -18.00
C GLN A 124 -11.75 -18.70 -16.53
N LYS A 125 -10.49 -18.85 -16.12
CA LYS A 125 -10.12 -19.08 -14.71
C LYS A 125 -10.35 -17.83 -13.87
N LEU A 126 -10.10 -16.65 -14.42
CA LEU A 126 -10.40 -15.37 -13.76
C LEU A 126 -11.91 -15.10 -13.70
N LEU A 127 -12.63 -15.39 -14.79
CA LEU A 127 -14.10 -15.30 -14.81
C LEU A 127 -14.74 -16.26 -13.80
N ASN A 128 -14.26 -17.51 -13.74
CA ASN A 128 -14.72 -18.49 -12.75
C ASN A 128 -14.42 -18.01 -11.32
N TYR A 129 -13.25 -17.41 -11.06
CA TYR A 129 -12.94 -16.82 -9.77
C TYR A 129 -13.95 -15.73 -9.38
N LEU A 130 -14.29 -14.81 -10.29
CA LEU A 130 -15.32 -13.79 -10.04
C LEU A 130 -16.71 -14.41 -9.77
N ASN A 131 -17.08 -15.46 -10.51
CA ASN A 131 -18.31 -16.20 -10.28
C ASN A 131 -18.34 -16.84 -8.88
N THR A 132 -17.23 -17.40 -8.39
CA THR A 132 -17.17 -17.92 -7.01
C THR A 132 -17.33 -16.83 -5.96
N ARG A 133 -17.01 -15.58 -6.30
CA ARG A 133 -17.22 -14.39 -5.46
C ARG A 133 -18.57 -13.72 -5.74
N LYS A 134 -19.42 -14.36 -6.56
CA LYS A 134 -20.75 -13.91 -7.01
C LYS A 134 -20.77 -12.53 -7.65
N ILE A 135 -19.63 -12.05 -8.17
CA ILE A 135 -19.52 -10.74 -8.80
C ILE A 135 -20.09 -10.80 -10.22
N ASN A 136 -20.94 -9.83 -10.59
CA ASN A 136 -21.47 -9.71 -11.95
C ASN A 136 -20.34 -9.47 -12.97
N LEU A 137 -20.25 -10.36 -13.96
CA LEU A 137 -19.17 -10.34 -14.96
C LEU A 137 -19.24 -9.14 -15.91
N GLN A 138 -20.42 -8.56 -16.15
CA GLN A 138 -20.56 -7.36 -16.98
C GLN A 138 -19.91 -6.16 -16.30
N PHE A 139 -20.21 -5.93 -15.01
CA PHE A 139 -19.56 -4.88 -14.23
C PHE A 139 -18.06 -5.16 -14.10
N ALA A 140 -17.64 -6.40 -13.81
CA ALA A 140 -16.22 -6.72 -13.73
C ALA A 140 -15.47 -6.43 -15.04
N LYS A 141 -16.05 -6.75 -16.21
CA LYS A 141 -15.45 -6.45 -17.52
C LYS A 141 -15.41 -4.95 -17.83
N GLN A 142 -16.31 -4.15 -17.27
CA GLN A 142 -16.34 -2.70 -17.45
C GLN A 142 -15.22 -1.99 -16.67
N PHE A 143 -14.83 -2.52 -15.51
CA PHE A 143 -13.89 -1.85 -14.60
C PHE A 143 -12.54 -2.54 -14.44
N CYS A 144 -12.42 -3.83 -14.79
CA CYS A 144 -11.22 -4.61 -14.60
C CYS A 144 -10.65 -5.15 -15.91
N PHE A 145 -9.35 -5.41 -15.84
CA PHE A 145 -8.56 -5.98 -16.93
C PHE A 145 -7.98 -7.32 -16.52
N GLN A 146 -7.58 -8.11 -17.50
CA GLN A 146 -6.67 -9.21 -17.27
C GLN A 146 -5.24 -8.71 -17.41
N VAL A 147 -4.42 -8.97 -16.40
CA VAL A 147 -3.02 -8.54 -16.36
C VAL A 147 -2.14 -9.77 -16.27
N HIS A 148 -1.22 -9.92 -17.22
CA HIS A 148 -0.14 -10.91 -17.20
C HIS A 148 1.14 -10.25 -16.71
N TYR A 149 1.78 -10.87 -15.72
CA TYR A 149 2.93 -10.31 -15.03
C TYR A 149 3.86 -11.38 -14.47
N SER A 150 5.12 -11.03 -14.25
CA SER A 150 6.07 -11.88 -13.55
C SER A 150 6.76 -11.11 -12.44
N PHE A 151 7.09 -11.78 -11.34
CA PHE A 151 8.07 -11.29 -10.36
C PHE A 151 9.48 -11.75 -10.78
N ASP A 152 10.53 -11.04 -10.34
CA ASP A 152 11.95 -11.30 -10.66
C ASP A 152 12.30 -12.76 -11.05
N ASN A 153 12.51 -13.00 -12.35
CA ASN A 153 12.85 -14.29 -12.97
C ASN A 153 11.96 -15.51 -12.59
N LYS A 154 10.70 -15.27 -12.20
CA LYS A 154 9.68 -16.32 -11.99
C LYS A 154 8.79 -16.50 -13.21
N ASN A 155 8.06 -17.62 -13.21
CA ASN A 155 7.01 -17.93 -14.19
C ASN A 155 5.99 -16.79 -14.32
N GLU A 156 5.42 -16.67 -15.51
CA GLU A 156 4.32 -15.75 -15.79
C GLU A 156 3.08 -16.10 -14.94
N ASN A 157 2.47 -15.07 -14.38
CA ASN A 157 1.23 -15.11 -13.63
C ASN A 157 0.21 -14.26 -14.36
N TYR A 158 -1.07 -14.49 -14.05
CA TYR A 158 -2.14 -13.62 -14.51
C TYR A 158 -3.13 -13.35 -13.38
N GLY A 159 -3.78 -12.18 -13.43
CA GLY A 159 -4.76 -11.77 -12.44
C GLY A 159 -5.73 -10.74 -12.99
N ILE A 160 -6.78 -10.49 -12.23
CA ILE A 160 -7.71 -9.39 -12.45
C ILE A 160 -7.03 -8.13 -11.93
N GLY A 161 -6.83 -7.14 -12.79
CA GLY A 161 -6.28 -5.83 -12.44
C GLY A 161 -7.36 -4.77 -12.42
N PHE A 162 -7.38 -3.97 -11.36
CA PHE A 162 -8.19 -2.76 -11.24
C PHE A 162 -7.26 -1.55 -11.20
N MET A 163 -7.43 -0.60 -12.12
CA MET A 163 -6.50 0.53 -12.26
C MET A 163 -6.83 1.63 -11.25
N ASN A 164 -5.78 2.20 -10.64
CA ASN A 164 -5.89 3.32 -9.71
C ASN A 164 -5.53 4.66 -10.36
N ASN A 165 -5.74 5.77 -9.63
CA ASN A 165 -5.54 7.13 -10.15
C ASN A 165 -4.09 7.45 -10.57
N SER A 166 -3.11 6.67 -10.10
CA SER A 166 -1.70 6.80 -10.50
C SER A 166 -1.30 5.84 -11.63
N GLY A 167 -2.25 5.10 -12.20
CA GLY A 167 -1.98 4.06 -13.21
C GLY A 167 -1.38 2.77 -12.64
N GLY A 168 -1.35 2.61 -11.32
CA GLY A 168 -1.03 1.32 -10.68
C GLY A 168 -2.18 0.34 -10.83
N LEU A 169 -1.87 -0.96 -10.85
CA LEU A 169 -2.86 -2.03 -11.02
C LEU A 169 -2.99 -2.83 -9.71
N GLU A 170 -4.15 -2.76 -9.09
CA GLU A 170 -4.52 -3.61 -7.95
C GLU A 170 -4.92 -4.99 -8.49
N ILE A 171 -4.02 -5.95 -8.33
CA ILE A 171 -4.14 -7.30 -8.85
C ILE A 171 -4.78 -8.23 -7.82
N ARG A 172 -5.72 -9.06 -8.28
CA ARG A 172 -6.23 -10.22 -7.53
C ARG A 172 -6.38 -11.44 -8.40
N ASN A 173 -6.01 -12.59 -7.86
CA ASN A 173 -6.42 -13.91 -8.32
C ASN A 173 -6.61 -14.82 -7.10
N LYS A 174 -6.87 -16.12 -7.31
CA LYS A 174 -7.08 -17.08 -6.23
C LYS A 174 -5.93 -17.13 -5.21
N ASN A 175 -4.70 -16.86 -5.66
CA ASN A 175 -3.47 -17.08 -4.88
C ASN A 175 -2.72 -15.78 -4.52
N PHE A 176 -3.12 -14.63 -5.07
CA PHE A 176 -2.40 -13.38 -4.94
C PHE A 176 -3.34 -12.18 -4.83
N LYS A 177 -3.00 -11.26 -3.93
CA LYS A 177 -3.58 -9.93 -3.78
C LYS A 177 -2.42 -8.94 -3.61
N GLY A 178 -2.34 -7.91 -4.45
CA GLY A 178 -1.27 -6.90 -4.34
C GLY A 178 -1.36 -5.83 -5.42
N CYS A 179 -0.46 -4.85 -5.40
CA CYS A 179 -0.41 -3.76 -6.38
C CYS A 179 0.84 -3.87 -7.27
N LEU A 180 0.65 -3.80 -8.58
CA LEU A 180 1.72 -3.60 -9.57
C LEU A 180 1.72 -2.12 -9.97
N GLY A 181 2.65 -1.36 -9.41
CA GLY A 181 2.82 0.06 -9.68
C GLY A 181 2.75 0.87 -8.41
N LYS A 182 2.52 2.17 -8.56
CA LYS A 182 2.26 3.04 -7.42
C LYS A 182 0.88 2.71 -6.87
N LYS A 183 0.82 2.29 -5.61
CA LYS A 183 -0.44 2.15 -4.88
C LYS A 183 -1.07 3.51 -4.66
N GLU A 184 -2.34 3.63 -5.00
CA GLU A 184 -3.12 4.85 -4.88
C GLU A 184 -4.61 4.50 -4.77
N ILE A 185 -5.41 5.45 -4.30
CA ILE A 185 -6.88 5.38 -4.40
C ILE A 185 -7.34 5.35 -5.87
N THR A 186 -8.56 4.85 -6.08
CA THR A 186 -9.28 4.97 -7.35
C THR A 186 -10.50 5.85 -7.16
N THR A 187 -10.74 6.79 -8.06
CA THR A 187 -11.94 7.64 -8.08
C THR A 187 -12.71 7.46 -9.38
N ILE A 188 -14.02 7.30 -9.29
CA ILE A 188 -14.92 7.26 -10.44
C ILE A 188 -15.93 8.39 -10.26
N ASN A 189 -15.94 9.35 -11.18
CA ASN A 189 -16.79 10.53 -11.12
C ASN A 189 -17.96 10.38 -12.09
N ASN A 190 -19.18 10.38 -11.55
CA ASN A 190 -20.46 10.36 -12.26
C ASN A 190 -21.24 11.66 -12.05
N ASN A 191 -20.56 12.75 -11.68
CA ASN A 191 -21.12 14.08 -11.40
C ASN A 191 -22.25 14.04 -10.36
N SER A 192 -21.99 13.38 -9.23
CA SER A 192 -22.92 13.28 -8.10
C SER A 192 -22.36 13.98 -6.86
N GLU A 193 -23.25 14.56 -6.05
CA GLU A 193 -22.92 15.12 -4.73
C GLU A 193 -22.82 14.04 -3.63
N VAL A 194 -23.15 12.79 -3.98
CA VAL A 194 -23.05 11.62 -3.11
C VAL A 194 -21.82 10.82 -3.53
N VAL A 195 -21.00 10.41 -2.56
CA VAL A 195 -19.87 9.52 -2.76
C VAL A 195 -20.01 8.26 -1.94
N SER A 196 -19.80 7.11 -2.58
CA SER A 196 -19.72 5.80 -1.92
C SER A 196 -18.27 5.33 -1.86
N MET A 197 -17.81 4.98 -0.67
CA MET A 197 -16.42 4.61 -0.39
C MET A 197 -16.29 3.13 -0.05
N PHE A 198 -15.29 2.48 -0.64
CA PHE A 198 -15.02 1.05 -0.49
C PHE A 198 -13.56 0.82 -0.09
N GLU A 199 -13.31 -0.19 0.73
CA GLU A 199 -11.95 -0.57 1.10
C GLU A 199 -11.20 -1.18 -0.08
N SER A 200 -11.88 -2.03 -0.86
CA SER A 200 -11.30 -2.68 -2.03
C SER A 200 -12.22 -2.67 -3.25
N TRP A 201 -11.63 -2.91 -4.43
CA TRP A 201 -12.39 -2.95 -5.67
C TRP A 201 -13.39 -4.09 -5.74
N SER A 202 -13.17 -5.18 -5.00
CA SER A 202 -14.14 -6.29 -4.99
C SER A 202 -15.42 -5.89 -4.26
N ASP A 203 -15.31 -5.05 -3.24
CA ASP A 203 -16.46 -4.57 -2.46
C ASP A 203 -17.25 -3.56 -3.28
N PHE A 204 -16.55 -2.71 -4.04
CA PHE A 204 -17.15 -1.86 -5.06
C PHE A 204 -17.95 -2.67 -6.09
N LEU A 205 -17.36 -3.70 -6.71
CA LEU A 205 -18.08 -4.53 -7.67
C LEU A 205 -19.21 -5.35 -7.02
N SER A 206 -19.05 -5.75 -5.76
CA SER A 206 -20.11 -6.40 -4.99
C SER A 206 -21.29 -5.47 -4.76
N TYR A 207 -21.03 -4.20 -4.44
CA TYR A 207 -22.07 -3.19 -4.32
C TYR A 207 -22.85 -3.01 -5.62
N LEU A 208 -22.16 -2.87 -6.75
CA LEU A 208 -22.83 -2.79 -8.07
C LEU A 208 -23.65 -4.05 -8.35
N THR A 209 -23.12 -5.22 -8.02
CA THR A 209 -23.83 -6.49 -8.20
C THR A 209 -25.11 -6.56 -7.34
N LEU A 210 -25.04 -6.13 -6.09
CA LEU A 210 -26.20 -6.06 -5.18
C LEU A 210 -27.25 -5.04 -5.64
N LYS A 211 -26.81 -3.92 -6.23
CA LYS A 211 -27.71 -2.90 -6.81
C LYS A 211 -28.29 -3.33 -8.15
N ASN A 212 -27.63 -4.24 -8.84
CA ASN A 212 -27.94 -4.65 -10.21
C ASN A 212 -27.92 -3.47 -11.21
N GLU A 213 -27.23 -2.39 -10.88
CA GLU A 213 -27.04 -1.19 -11.69
C GLU A 213 -25.81 -0.41 -11.19
N ILE A 214 -25.37 0.58 -11.97
CA ILE A 214 -24.41 1.58 -11.50
C ILE A 214 -25.20 2.77 -10.97
N PRO A 215 -25.32 2.96 -9.65
CA PRO A 215 -26.09 4.07 -9.10
C PRO A 215 -25.44 5.41 -9.44
N LYS A 216 -26.25 6.47 -9.47
CA LYS A 216 -25.80 7.86 -9.73
C LYS A 216 -25.05 8.44 -8.52
N GLU A 217 -23.87 7.90 -8.28
CA GLU A 217 -22.99 8.21 -7.17
C GLU A 217 -21.56 8.33 -7.70
N ASN A 218 -20.74 9.15 -7.05
CA ASN A 218 -19.31 9.09 -7.23
C ASN A 218 -18.77 7.92 -6.38
N PHE A 219 -17.66 7.32 -6.80
CA PHE A 219 -17.07 6.19 -6.09
C PHE A 219 -15.62 6.47 -5.73
N ILE A 220 -15.23 6.09 -4.52
CA ILE A 220 -13.84 6.07 -4.08
C ILE A 220 -13.51 4.67 -3.60
N VAL A 221 -12.49 4.06 -4.17
CA VAL A 221 -11.95 2.78 -3.72
C VAL A 221 -10.59 3.07 -3.10
N LEU A 222 -10.44 2.78 -1.81
CA LEU A 222 -9.20 3.05 -1.08
C LEU A 222 -8.04 2.19 -1.58
N ASN A 223 -8.35 0.97 -2.01
CA ASN A 223 -7.41 -0.11 -2.34
C ASN A 223 -6.56 -0.60 -1.15
N SER A 224 -6.60 0.11 -0.03
CA SER A 224 -6.02 -0.21 1.29
C SER A 224 -6.45 0.87 2.29
N THR A 225 -6.77 0.50 3.52
CA THR A 225 -7.04 1.44 4.63
C THR A 225 -5.89 2.42 4.87
N SER A 226 -4.65 2.07 4.51
CA SER A 226 -3.51 2.99 4.56
C SER A 226 -3.67 4.26 3.69
N MET A 227 -4.59 4.26 2.72
CA MET A 227 -4.87 5.41 1.86
C MET A 227 -5.92 6.38 2.44
N ILE A 228 -6.45 6.12 3.64
CA ILE A 228 -7.56 6.91 4.22
C ILE A 228 -7.24 8.41 4.35
N LYS A 229 -5.98 8.76 4.67
CA LYS A 229 -5.53 10.15 4.80
C LYS A 229 -5.49 10.91 3.47
N LYS A 230 -5.42 10.22 2.34
CA LYS A 230 -5.57 10.87 1.03
C LYS A 230 -7.04 10.96 0.62
N ALA A 231 -7.83 9.95 1.00
CA ALA A 231 -9.24 9.91 0.66
C ALA A 231 -10.03 11.05 1.33
N ILE A 232 -9.71 11.39 2.59
CA ILE A 232 -10.33 12.51 3.31
C ILE A 232 -10.23 13.84 2.55
N GLU A 233 -9.08 14.13 1.91
CA GLU A 233 -8.87 15.37 1.16
C GLU A 233 -9.84 15.51 -0.03
N LEU A 234 -10.33 14.39 -0.56
CA LEU A 234 -11.23 14.36 -1.71
C LEU A 234 -12.71 14.39 -1.33
N VAL A 235 -13.05 13.89 -0.15
CA VAL A 235 -14.47 13.75 0.24
C VAL A 235 -15.06 15.01 0.88
N THR A 236 -14.23 16.03 1.13
CA THR A 236 -14.64 17.32 1.72
C THR A 236 -15.73 18.05 0.93
N ASN A 237 -15.79 17.86 -0.39
CA ASN A 237 -16.73 18.55 -1.29
C ASN A 237 -18.05 17.79 -1.50
N TYR A 238 -18.26 16.64 -0.86
CA TYR A 238 -19.49 15.86 -1.03
C TYR A 238 -20.51 16.13 0.07
N ASN A 239 -21.79 16.12 -0.31
CA ASN A 239 -22.90 16.34 0.61
C ASN A 239 -23.21 15.10 1.45
N SER A 240 -23.02 13.91 0.87
CA SER A 240 -23.19 12.63 1.55
C SER A 240 -22.06 11.66 1.22
N ILE A 241 -21.51 11.03 2.25
CA ILE A 241 -20.40 10.09 2.16
C ILE A 241 -20.88 8.74 2.73
N LYS A 242 -21.11 7.77 1.87
CA LYS A 242 -21.54 6.42 2.25
C LYS A 242 -20.32 5.52 2.43
N LEU A 243 -20.15 4.92 3.61
CA LEU A 243 -19.01 4.05 3.90
C LEU A 243 -19.40 2.59 3.80
N PHE A 244 -18.59 1.83 3.06
CA PHE A 244 -18.70 0.40 2.91
C PHE A 244 -17.33 -0.26 3.14
N PHE A 245 -16.74 -0.03 4.32
CA PHE A 245 -15.46 -0.64 4.72
C PHE A 245 -15.67 -1.99 5.40
N ASP A 246 -14.57 -2.68 5.64
CA ASP A 246 -14.58 -3.99 6.28
C ASP A 246 -14.95 -3.84 7.78
N ASN A 247 -15.55 -4.89 8.34
CA ASN A 247 -15.92 -5.02 9.75
C ASN A 247 -14.76 -5.63 10.56
N ASP A 248 -13.53 -5.21 10.25
CA ASP A 248 -12.31 -5.56 10.99
C ASP A 248 -11.69 -4.34 11.66
N ASP A 249 -10.60 -4.54 12.40
CA ASP A 249 -9.92 -3.46 13.12
C ASP A 249 -9.45 -2.33 12.18
N ALA A 250 -8.99 -2.66 10.97
CA ALA A 250 -8.47 -1.67 10.04
C ALA A 250 -9.60 -0.82 9.43
N GLY A 251 -10.70 -1.48 9.03
CA GLY A 251 -11.91 -0.83 8.54
C GLY A 251 -12.60 0.02 9.61
N ASN A 252 -12.60 -0.44 10.87
CA ASN A 252 -13.06 0.34 12.03
C ASN A 252 -12.24 1.61 12.21
N ILE A 253 -10.91 1.51 12.26
CA ILE A 253 -10.01 2.67 12.38
C ILE A 253 -10.23 3.67 11.24
N ALA A 254 -10.38 3.18 10.00
CA ALA A 254 -10.62 4.03 8.85
C ALA A 254 -11.98 4.74 8.91
N THR A 255 -13.02 4.04 9.37
CA THR A 255 -14.37 4.59 9.55
C THR A 255 -14.39 5.66 10.63
N ASP A 256 -13.83 5.36 11.81
CA ASP A 256 -13.73 6.30 12.92
C ASP A 256 -12.94 7.55 12.53
N PHE A 257 -11.88 7.38 11.73
CA PHE A 257 -11.11 8.50 11.19
C PHE A 257 -11.99 9.43 10.32
N LEU A 258 -12.82 8.89 9.43
CA LEU A 258 -13.69 9.73 8.60
C LEU A 258 -14.81 10.39 9.40
N ILE A 259 -15.49 9.64 10.27
CA ILE A 259 -16.56 10.17 11.13
C ILE A 259 -16.03 11.34 11.97
N LYS A 260 -14.85 11.18 12.57
CA LYS A 260 -14.24 12.21 13.43
C LYS A 260 -13.87 13.49 12.67
N ASN A 261 -13.51 13.40 11.39
CA ASN A 261 -13.00 14.56 10.65
C ASN A 261 -14.01 15.18 9.67
N ILE A 262 -15.11 14.52 9.34
CA ILE A 262 -16.07 14.98 8.30
C ILE A 262 -17.50 15.18 8.86
N GLU A 263 -17.72 14.84 10.13
CA GLU A 263 -18.96 15.10 10.87
C GLU A 263 -20.21 14.46 10.21
N ASN A 264 -21.39 15.10 10.35
CA ASN A 264 -22.75 14.58 10.09
C ASN A 264 -23.05 14.15 8.64
N ARG A 265 -22.08 14.23 7.73
CA ARG A 265 -22.24 13.83 6.31
C ARG A 265 -21.94 12.36 6.05
N VAL A 266 -21.35 11.68 7.03
CA VAL A 266 -20.95 10.28 6.93
C VAL A 266 -22.13 9.36 7.27
N VAL A 267 -22.43 8.45 6.34
CA VAL A 267 -23.43 7.38 6.52
C VAL A 267 -22.69 6.04 6.55
N ASP A 268 -22.57 5.46 7.74
CA ASP A 268 -21.97 4.15 7.92
C ASP A 268 -22.95 3.04 7.47
N ASN A 269 -22.71 2.47 6.28
CA ASN A 269 -23.57 1.44 5.70
C ASN A 269 -23.16 0.03 6.13
N ARG A 270 -22.13 -0.13 6.97
CA ARG A 270 -21.69 -1.43 7.50
C ARG A 270 -22.77 -2.15 8.29
N ILE A 271 -23.73 -1.41 8.84
CA ILE A 271 -24.90 -1.97 9.53
C ILE A 271 -25.68 -2.98 8.67
N HIS A 272 -25.69 -2.81 7.34
CA HIS A 272 -26.41 -3.69 6.42
C HIS A 272 -25.76 -5.07 6.27
N TYR A 273 -24.48 -5.20 6.61
CA TYR A 273 -23.72 -6.44 6.54
C TYR A 273 -22.92 -6.71 7.82
N LYS A 274 -23.43 -6.25 8.98
CA LYS A 274 -22.77 -6.36 10.30
C LYS A 274 -22.37 -7.77 10.74
N ASN A 275 -22.94 -8.81 10.14
CA ASN A 275 -22.65 -10.22 10.43
C ASN A 275 -21.60 -10.83 9.47
N TYR A 276 -21.02 -10.02 8.59
CA TYR A 276 -20.06 -10.41 7.56
C TYR A 276 -18.86 -9.46 7.62
N ASN A 277 -17.67 -9.93 7.25
CA ASN A 277 -16.50 -9.08 7.29
C ASN A 277 -16.58 -7.96 6.24
N ASP A 278 -16.97 -8.29 5.01
CA ASP A 278 -17.00 -7.34 3.90
C ASP A 278 -18.28 -7.48 3.04
N LEU A 279 -18.47 -6.54 2.11
CA LEU A 279 -19.60 -6.57 1.18
C LEU A 279 -19.61 -7.80 0.27
N ASN A 280 -18.43 -8.34 -0.05
CA ASN A 280 -18.36 -9.50 -0.94
C ASN A 280 -18.77 -10.79 -0.22
N GLU A 281 -18.37 -10.99 1.03
CA GLU A 281 -18.87 -12.08 1.87
C GLU A 281 -20.39 -12.00 2.03
N PHE A 282 -20.91 -10.79 2.28
CA PHE A 282 -22.35 -10.57 2.33
C PHE A 282 -23.05 -10.92 1.01
N LEU A 283 -22.50 -10.48 -0.12
CA LEU A 283 -23.02 -10.85 -1.45
C LEU A 283 -23.04 -12.36 -1.66
N ILE A 284 -21.93 -13.06 -1.34
CA ILE A 284 -21.84 -14.51 -1.47
C ILE A 284 -22.92 -15.20 -0.64
N SER A 285 -23.21 -14.71 0.56
CA SER A 285 -24.24 -15.30 1.43
C SER A 285 -25.67 -15.16 0.91
N ARG A 286 -25.92 -14.25 -0.04
CA ARG A 286 -27.25 -13.95 -0.58
C ARG A 286 -27.56 -14.61 -1.93
N MET A 287 -26.59 -15.26 -2.56
CA MET A 287 -26.67 -15.75 -3.95
C MET A 287 -26.17 -17.17 -4.16
#